data_AF-A0A973AUB5-F1
#
_entry.id   AF-A0A973AUB5-F1
#
_cell.length_a   1.000
_cell.length_b   1.000
_cell.length_c   1.000
_cell.angle_alpha   90.00
_cell.angle_beta   90.00
_cell.angle_gamma   90.00
#
_symmetry.space_group_name_H-M   'P 1'
#
loop_
_entity.id
_entity.type
_entity.pdbx_description
1 polymer ?
#
loop_
_entity_poly.entity_id
_entity_poly.type
_entity_poly.pdbx_seq_one_letter_code
_entity_poly.pdbx_strand_id
1 'polypeptide(L)'
;MTLADLSIKRPIFITCTVIAMLVVGYLSLKKLGVDLFPNVTFPVVTVSTPYPGAGPREVETLVSKVLEDEISTVAGIKRLRSINKEGVSIVIAEFTLETDIKYAETQVRDKVSSAKRKLPKETNESIIRRVDPSDQPIITITVAADMPEAKLYDFADQVIRPKIEQIKNVGLVEVLGGRKREVRVELDRKKLNAFEISATQVSQRILATGQNIPAGKVAENKIDLVFRTLGEFKSLS
;
A
#
# COMPACT_ATOMS: atom_id res chain seq x y z
N MET A 1 12.35 -59.55 -29.69
CA MET A 1 12.20 -59.87 -28.26
C MET A 1 11.29 -58.82 -27.67
N THR A 2 10.11 -59.21 -27.17
CA THR A 2 9.18 -58.26 -26.54
C THR A 2 9.64 -57.96 -25.10
N LEU A 3 9.26 -56.80 -24.56
CA LEU A 3 9.56 -56.43 -23.16
C LEU A 3 9.12 -57.51 -22.17
N ALA A 4 7.99 -58.18 -22.44
CA ALA A 4 7.48 -59.29 -21.63
C ALA A 4 8.44 -60.50 -21.62
N ASP A 5 9.02 -60.84 -22.77
CA ASP A 5 9.92 -61.98 -22.91
C ASP A 5 11.25 -61.77 -22.14
N LEU A 6 11.74 -60.53 -22.12
CA LEU A 6 12.95 -60.15 -21.37
C LEU A 6 12.69 -60.15 -19.86
N SER A 7 11.51 -59.68 -19.44
CA SER A 7 11.11 -59.65 -18.03
C SER A 7 10.94 -61.05 -17.44
N ILE A 8 10.44 -62.03 -18.21
CA ILE A 8 10.27 -63.41 -17.75
C ILE A 8 11.61 -64.16 -17.69
N LYS A 9 12.51 -63.94 -18.66
CA LYS A 9 13.80 -64.64 -18.73
C LYS A 9 14.86 -64.14 -17.73
N ARG A 10 14.72 -62.92 -17.19
CA ARG A 10 15.67 -62.34 -16.22
C ARG A 10 14.94 -61.74 -15.01
N PRO A 11 14.33 -62.58 -14.14
CA PRO A 11 13.54 -62.10 -13.00
C PRO A 11 14.37 -61.23 -12.05
N ILE A 12 15.60 -61.64 -11.71
CA ILE A 12 16.49 -60.92 -10.78
C ILE A 12 16.81 -59.50 -11.27
N PHE A 13 17.04 -59.33 -12.57
CA PHE A 13 17.32 -58.02 -13.16
C PHE A 13 16.13 -57.08 -12.98
N ILE A 14 14.92 -57.56 -13.28
CA ILE A 14 13.68 -56.78 -13.12
C ILE A 14 13.44 -56.42 -11.64
N THR A 15 13.62 -57.36 -10.72
CA THR A 15 13.42 -57.08 -9.28
C THR A 15 14.36 -55.98 -8.79
N CYS A 16 15.64 -56.02 -9.19
CA CYS A 16 16.61 -54.97 -8.85
C CYS A 16 16.23 -53.61 -9.44
N THR A 17 15.75 -53.57 -10.69
CA THR A 17 15.28 -52.33 -11.32
C THR A 17 14.07 -51.75 -10.61
N VAL A 18 13.10 -52.59 -10.22
CA VAL A 18 11.90 -52.16 -9.48
C VAL A 18 12.29 -51.64 -8.10
N ILE A 19 13.19 -52.32 -7.38
CA ILE A 19 13.69 -51.86 -6.08
C ILE A 19 14.43 -50.52 -6.23
N ALA A 20 15.28 -50.37 -7.24
CA ALA A 20 15.96 -49.11 -7.52
C ALA A 20 14.95 -47.97 -7.79
N MET A 21 13.91 -48.21 -8.58
CA MET A 21 12.81 -47.25 -8.81
C MET A 21 12.07 -46.89 -7.52
N LEU A 22 11.77 -47.87 -6.66
CA LEU A 22 11.10 -47.63 -5.38
C LEU A 22 11.97 -46.78 -4.43
N VAL A 23 13.27 -47.04 -4.36
CA VAL A 23 14.22 -46.26 -3.54
C VAL A 23 14.33 -44.83 -4.05
N VAL A 24 14.48 -44.63 -5.37
CA VAL A 24 14.51 -43.29 -5.97
C VAL A 24 13.18 -42.56 -5.77
N GLY A 25 12.05 -43.26 -5.93
CA GLY A 25 10.72 -42.72 -5.67
C GLY A 25 10.55 -42.27 -4.22
N TYR A 26 10.97 -43.08 -3.26
CA TYR A 26 10.89 -42.75 -1.83
C TYR A 26 11.76 -41.54 -1.45
N LEU A 27 12.99 -41.47 -1.96
CA LEU A 27 13.87 -40.32 -1.75
C LEU A 27 13.32 -39.04 -2.40
N SER A 28 12.70 -39.16 -3.57
CA SER A 28 12.07 -38.04 -4.28
C SER A 28 10.85 -37.54 -3.53
N LEU A 29 10.03 -38.45 -2.97
CA LEU A 29 8.84 -38.08 -2.20
C LEU A 29 9.19 -37.29 -0.93
N LYS A 30 10.30 -37.64 -0.26
CA LYS A 30 10.81 -36.89 0.90
C LYS A 30 11.42 -35.54 0.56
N LYS A 31 11.89 -35.35 -0.67
CA LYS A 31 12.49 -34.09 -1.14
C LYS A 31 11.48 -33.16 -1.82
N LEU A 32 10.27 -33.65 -2.10
CA LEU A 32 9.23 -32.84 -2.73
C LEU A 32 8.73 -31.80 -1.73
N GLY A 33 8.97 -30.52 -2.02
CA GLY A 33 8.39 -29.43 -1.25
C GLY A 33 6.87 -29.46 -1.39
N VAL A 34 6.16 -29.46 -0.26
CA VAL A 34 4.71 -29.29 -0.24
C VAL A 34 4.45 -27.83 0.09
N ASP A 35 4.13 -27.04 -0.93
CA ASP A 35 3.72 -25.66 -0.73
C ASP A 35 2.21 -25.62 -0.46
N LEU A 36 1.81 -24.98 0.66
CA LEU A 36 0.40 -24.80 1.04
C LEU A 36 -0.36 -23.96 0.00
N PHE A 37 0.36 -23.10 -0.71
CA PHE A 37 -0.13 -22.31 -1.83
C PHE A 37 0.82 -22.50 -3.02
N PRO A 38 0.39 -23.10 -4.14
CA PRO A 38 1.21 -23.11 -5.35
C PRO A 38 1.47 -21.66 -5.78
N ASN A 39 2.64 -21.40 -6.39
CA ASN A 39 2.99 -20.07 -6.93
C ASN A 39 2.12 -19.73 -8.15
N VAL A 40 0.83 -19.43 -7.91
CA VAL A 40 -0.09 -18.84 -8.86
C VAL A 40 -0.21 -17.35 -8.54
N THR A 41 0.64 -16.55 -9.15
CA THR A 41 0.53 -15.09 -9.06
C THR A 41 -0.62 -14.65 -9.96
N PHE A 42 -1.80 -14.41 -9.39
CA PHE A 42 -2.86 -13.71 -10.11
C PHE A 42 -2.41 -12.26 -10.31
N PRO A 43 -2.21 -11.79 -11.56
CA PRO A 43 -1.64 -10.49 -11.80
C PRO A 43 -2.73 -9.42 -11.57
N VAL A 44 -2.85 -8.98 -10.32
CA VAL A 44 -3.82 -7.96 -9.89
C VAL A 44 -3.08 -6.75 -9.35
N VAL A 45 -3.41 -5.57 -9.87
CA VAL A 45 -2.90 -4.28 -9.40
C VAL A 45 -4.07 -3.49 -8.81
N THR A 46 -3.88 -2.99 -7.60
CA THR A 46 -4.82 -2.12 -6.91
C THR A 46 -4.25 -0.70 -6.86
N VAL A 47 -5.08 0.28 -7.22
CA VAL A 47 -4.79 1.70 -7.10
C VAL A 47 -5.76 2.28 -6.09
N SER A 48 -5.24 2.74 -4.96
CA SER A 48 -6.03 3.39 -3.90
C SER A 48 -5.76 4.89 -3.93
N THR A 49 -6.80 5.69 -4.12
CA THR A 49 -6.71 7.15 -4.20
C THR A 49 -7.59 7.76 -3.11
N PRO A 50 -6.99 8.29 -2.03
CA PRO A 50 -7.75 8.98 -0.99
C PRO A 50 -8.24 10.34 -1.50
N TYR A 51 -9.52 10.62 -1.27
CA TYR A 51 -10.16 11.90 -1.57
C TYR A 51 -11.05 12.33 -0.39
N PRO A 52 -10.43 12.76 0.73
CA PRO A 52 -11.13 12.97 1.99
C PRO A 52 -12.20 14.07 1.88
N GLY A 53 -13.36 13.83 2.49
CA GLY A 53 -14.47 14.79 2.51
C GLY A 53 -15.42 14.70 1.33
N ALA A 54 -15.20 13.80 0.37
CA ALA A 54 -16.10 13.55 -0.75
C ALA A 54 -17.02 12.34 -0.53
N GLY A 55 -18.27 12.47 -0.96
CA GLY A 55 -19.25 11.38 -0.91
C GLY A 55 -18.95 10.28 -1.95
N PRO A 56 -19.45 9.04 -1.79
CA PRO A 56 -19.15 7.93 -2.71
C PRO A 56 -19.45 8.22 -4.19
N ARG A 57 -20.50 8.98 -4.48
CA ARG A 57 -20.91 9.34 -5.84
C ARG A 57 -20.00 10.39 -6.50
N GLU A 58 -19.47 11.31 -5.69
CA GLU A 58 -18.49 12.30 -6.13
C GLU A 58 -17.14 11.62 -6.39
N VAL A 59 -16.72 10.73 -5.49
CA VAL A 59 -15.52 9.90 -5.64
C VAL A 59 -15.58 9.09 -6.95
N GLU A 60 -16.71 8.42 -7.21
CA GLU A 60 -16.91 7.67 -8.46
C GLU A 60 -16.69 8.55 -9.69
N THR A 61 -17.31 9.73 -9.72
CA THR A 61 -17.35 10.57 -10.92
C THR A 61 -16.06 11.33 -11.14
N LEU A 62 -15.47 11.87 -10.07
CA LEU A 62 -14.31 12.76 -10.13
C LEU A 62 -12.97 12.02 -10.05
N VAL A 63 -12.94 10.83 -9.46
CA VAL A 63 -11.70 10.07 -9.23
C VAL A 63 -11.74 8.74 -9.98
N SER A 64 -12.71 7.88 -9.67
CA SER A 64 -12.70 6.49 -10.13
C SER A 64 -12.85 6.38 -11.64
N LYS A 65 -13.82 7.09 -12.25
CA LYS A 65 -14.01 7.10 -13.71
C LYS A 65 -12.78 7.62 -14.45
N VAL A 66 -12.18 8.70 -13.95
CA VAL A 66 -10.96 9.29 -14.54
C VAL A 66 -9.80 8.29 -14.51
N LEU A 67 -9.63 7.57 -13.40
CA LEU A 67 -8.61 6.54 -13.27
C LEU A 67 -8.93 5.31 -14.13
N GLU A 68 -10.20 4.88 -14.19
CA GLU A 68 -10.63 3.76 -15.01
C GLU A 68 -10.38 4.04 -16.50
N ASP A 69 -10.74 5.22 -16.99
CA ASP A 69 -10.53 5.62 -18.39
C ASP A 69 -9.04 5.56 -18.77
N GLU A 70 -8.16 6.07 -17.91
CA GLU A 70 -6.72 6.06 -18.16
C GLU A 70 -6.10 4.66 -18.04
N ILE A 71 -6.48 3.90 -17.01
CA ILE A 71 -5.96 2.54 -16.76
C ILE A 71 -6.47 1.56 -17.82
N SER A 72 -7.69 1.72 -18.33
CA SER A 72 -8.27 0.85 -19.37
C SER A 72 -7.43 0.79 -20.66
N THR A 73 -6.57 1.78 -20.89
CA THR A 73 -5.66 1.82 -22.04
C THR A 73 -4.41 0.92 -21.89
N VAL A 74 -4.20 0.33 -20.71
CA VAL A 74 -3.08 -0.61 -20.48
C VAL A 74 -3.42 -1.97 -21.10
N ALA A 75 -2.48 -2.52 -21.87
CA ALA A 75 -2.65 -3.82 -22.50
C ALA A 75 -2.67 -4.96 -21.47
N GLY A 76 -3.44 -6.02 -21.77
CA GLY A 76 -3.50 -7.23 -20.95
C GLY A 76 -4.48 -7.16 -19.77
N ILE A 77 -5.26 -6.08 -19.63
CA ILE A 77 -6.35 -6.02 -18.65
C ILE A 77 -7.46 -6.98 -19.07
N LYS A 78 -7.78 -7.92 -18.20
CA LYS A 78 -8.90 -8.85 -18.31
C LYS A 78 -10.17 -8.29 -17.68
N ARG A 79 -10.04 -7.62 -16.54
CA ARG A 79 -11.17 -7.01 -15.83
C ARG A 79 -10.70 -5.77 -15.06
N LEU A 80 -11.50 -4.72 -15.12
CA LEU A 80 -11.30 -3.49 -14.35
C LEU A 80 -12.54 -3.25 -13.48
N ARG A 81 -12.33 -2.94 -12.21
CA ARG A 81 -13.43 -2.69 -11.26
C ARG A 81 -13.03 -1.59 -10.28
N SER A 82 -13.92 -0.64 -10.00
CA SER A 82 -13.79 0.29 -8.88
C SER A 82 -14.69 -0.08 -7.70
N ILE A 83 -14.23 0.29 -6.51
CA ILE A 83 -14.97 0.27 -5.26
C ILE A 83 -14.83 1.66 -4.65
N ASN A 84 -15.97 2.34 -4.52
CA ASN A 84 -16.01 3.74 -4.12
C ASN A 84 -16.64 3.83 -2.74
N LYS A 85 -15.88 4.35 -1.80
CA LYS A 85 -16.31 4.59 -0.43
C LYS A 85 -16.16 6.07 -0.14
N GLU A 86 -16.81 6.53 0.92
CA GLU A 86 -16.62 7.88 1.42
C GLU A 86 -15.12 8.12 1.67
N GLY A 87 -14.59 9.19 1.10
CA GLY A 87 -13.19 9.55 1.29
C GLY A 87 -12.15 8.75 0.51
N VAL A 88 -12.50 7.69 -0.24
CA VAL A 88 -11.52 6.85 -0.95
C VAL A 88 -12.07 6.10 -2.16
N SER A 89 -11.29 6.12 -3.26
CA SER A 89 -11.51 5.29 -4.45
C SER A 89 -10.51 4.14 -4.49
N ILE A 90 -10.98 2.92 -4.74
CA ILE A 90 -10.13 1.74 -4.94
C ILE A 90 -10.40 1.18 -6.33
N VAL A 91 -9.44 1.29 -7.24
CA VAL A 91 -9.51 0.70 -8.59
C VAL A 91 -8.68 -0.58 -8.62
N ILE A 92 -9.29 -1.66 -9.10
CA ILE A 92 -8.71 -3.01 -9.16
C ILE A 92 -8.62 -3.41 -10.63
N ALA A 93 -7.39 -3.57 -11.12
CA ALA A 93 -7.08 -4.05 -12.46
C ALA A 93 -6.58 -5.51 -12.39
N GLU A 94 -7.38 -6.43 -12.92
CA GLU A 94 -7.03 -7.83 -13.11
C GLU A 94 -6.46 -8.02 -14.53
N PHE A 95 -5.25 -8.52 -14.62
CA PHE A 95 -4.57 -8.81 -15.89
C PHE A 95 -4.70 -10.29 -16.28
N THR A 96 -4.38 -10.59 -17.54
CA THR A 96 -4.24 -11.98 -18.01
C THR A 96 -3.01 -12.65 -17.39
N LEU A 97 -3.07 -13.97 -17.17
CA LEU A 97 -1.98 -14.74 -16.54
C LEU A 97 -0.65 -14.69 -17.31
N GLU A 98 -0.69 -14.36 -18.60
CA GLU A 98 0.49 -14.22 -19.48
C GLU A 98 1.20 -12.87 -19.30
N THR A 99 0.59 -11.92 -18.60
CA THR A 99 1.15 -10.58 -18.41
C THR A 99 2.14 -10.56 -17.25
N ASP A 100 3.32 -9.98 -17.48
CA ASP A 100 4.26 -9.67 -16.40
C ASP A 100 3.66 -8.60 -15.47
N ILE A 101 3.35 -8.99 -14.24
CA ILE A 101 2.74 -8.11 -13.23
C ILE A 101 3.63 -6.92 -12.87
N LYS A 102 4.97 -7.04 -12.92
CA LYS A 102 5.88 -5.92 -12.65
C LYS A 102 5.82 -4.90 -13.77
N TYR A 103 5.75 -5.37 -15.01
CA TYR A 103 5.57 -4.48 -16.16
C TYR A 103 4.20 -3.80 -16.11
N ALA A 104 3.14 -4.56 -15.82
CA ALA A 104 1.78 -4.03 -15.67
C ALA A 104 1.68 -2.98 -14.56
N GLU A 105 2.32 -3.21 -13.40
CA GLU A 105 2.37 -2.24 -12.29
C GLU A 105 2.99 -0.91 -12.73
N THR A 106 4.12 -0.95 -13.45
CA THR A 106 4.76 0.26 -13.98
C THR A 106 3.85 0.97 -14.99
N GLN A 107 3.23 0.23 -15.91
CA GLN A 107 2.30 0.82 -16.88
C GLN A 107 1.10 1.49 -16.19
N VAL A 108 0.53 0.85 -15.17
CA VAL A 108 -0.55 1.43 -14.35
C VAL A 108 -0.06 2.69 -13.64
N ARG A 109 1.13 2.67 -13.04
CA ARG A 109 1.73 3.84 -12.38
C ARG A 109 1.90 5.01 -13.35
N ASP A 110 2.34 4.75 -14.58
CA ASP A 110 2.50 5.79 -15.61
C ASP A 110 1.16 6.40 -16.03
N LYS A 111 0.12 5.56 -16.18
CA LYS A 111 -1.25 6.02 -16.48
C LYS A 111 -1.87 6.81 -15.34
N VAL A 112 -1.73 6.35 -14.10
CA VAL A 112 -2.17 7.08 -12.90
C VAL A 112 -1.45 8.43 -12.79
N SER A 113 -0.14 8.47 -13.07
CA SER A 113 0.64 9.71 -13.08
C SER A 113 0.17 10.69 -14.15
N SER A 114 -0.23 10.18 -15.32
CA SER A 114 -0.82 10.98 -16.40
C SER A 114 -2.21 11.51 -16.03
N ALA A 115 -3.00 10.70 -15.33
CA ALA A 115 -4.32 11.04 -14.81
C ALA A 115 -4.28 12.11 -13.71
N LYS A 116 -3.14 12.26 -13.01
CA LYS A 116 -2.97 13.19 -11.87
C LYS A 116 -3.40 14.62 -12.18
N ARG A 117 -3.25 15.08 -13.43
CA ARG A 117 -3.70 16.44 -13.86
C ARG A 117 -5.22 16.58 -14.02
N LYS A 118 -5.92 15.46 -14.23
CA LYS A 118 -7.38 15.40 -14.38
C LYS A 118 -8.10 15.17 -13.05
N LEU A 119 -7.38 14.70 -12.03
CA LEU A 119 -7.90 14.52 -10.69
C LEU A 119 -8.08 15.86 -9.95
N PRO A 120 -9.05 15.97 -9.03
CA PRO A 120 -9.19 17.13 -8.16
C PRO A 120 -7.92 17.39 -7.34
N LYS A 121 -7.62 18.67 -7.07
CA LYS A 121 -6.40 19.06 -6.33
C LYS A 121 -6.43 18.63 -4.87
N GLU A 122 -7.60 18.36 -4.30
CA GLU A 122 -7.72 17.89 -2.92
C GLU A 122 -7.55 16.37 -2.79
N THR A 123 -7.22 15.66 -3.89
CA THR A 123 -6.85 14.24 -3.83
C THR A 123 -5.44 14.05 -3.30
N ASN A 124 -5.27 13.05 -2.44
CA ASN A 124 -3.95 12.63 -2.00
C ASN A 124 -3.28 11.76 -3.07
N GLU A 125 -1.97 11.53 -2.90
CA GLU A 125 -1.23 10.66 -3.79
C GLU A 125 -1.82 9.25 -3.83
N SER A 126 -1.95 8.72 -5.04
CA SER A 126 -2.49 7.38 -5.25
C SER A 126 -1.44 6.34 -4.89
N ILE A 127 -1.86 5.32 -4.14
CA ILE A 127 -1.02 4.21 -3.71
C ILE A 127 -1.29 3.04 -4.66
N ILE A 128 -0.29 2.69 -5.47
CA ILE A 128 -0.34 1.55 -6.38
C ILE A 128 0.32 0.36 -5.69
N ARG A 129 -0.42 -0.74 -5.56
CA ARG A 129 0.08 -2.00 -4.98
C ARG A 129 -0.32 -3.18 -5.85
N ARG A 130 0.59 -4.10 -6.08
CA ARG A 130 0.27 -5.43 -6.58
C ARG A 130 -0.29 -6.29 -5.44
N VAL A 131 -1.22 -7.17 -5.75
CA VAL A 131 -1.71 -8.17 -4.79
C VAL A 131 -0.79 -9.39 -4.87
N ASP A 132 -0.12 -9.72 -3.78
CA ASP A 132 0.66 -10.94 -3.64
C ASP A 132 -0.04 -11.87 -2.62
N PRO A 133 -0.40 -13.11 -2.98
CA PRO A 133 -0.90 -14.08 -2.01
C PRO A 133 0.07 -14.34 -0.84
N SER A 134 1.35 -14.03 -1.01
CA SER A 134 2.41 -14.14 -0.01
C SER A 134 2.42 -12.98 0.99
N ASP A 135 1.71 -11.87 0.74
CA ASP A 135 1.63 -10.71 1.63
C ASP A 135 0.70 -10.95 2.85
N GLN A 136 0.31 -12.21 3.12
CA GLN A 136 -0.49 -12.53 4.28
C GLN A 136 0.27 -12.26 5.58
N PRO A 137 -0.38 -11.66 6.59
CA PRO A 137 0.27 -11.38 7.85
C PRO A 137 0.68 -12.69 8.54
N ILE A 138 1.98 -12.87 8.74
CA ILE A 138 2.53 -14.04 9.43
C ILE A 138 2.25 -13.96 10.94
N ILE A 139 2.24 -12.75 11.50
CA ILE A 139 2.01 -12.49 12.92
C ILE A 139 1.03 -11.32 13.05
N THR A 140 0.01 -11.48 13.88
CA THR A 140 -0.86 -10.38 14.32
C THR A 140 -0.63 -10.17 15.81
N ILE A 141 -0.28 -8.94 16.21
CA ILE A 141 -0.01 -8.57 17.60
C ILE A 141 -1.07 -7.56 18.02
N THR A 142 -1.71 -7.80 19.17
CA THR A 142 -2.59 -6.82 19.80
C THR A 142 -1.84 -6.10 20.90
N VAL A 143 -1.80 -4.76 20.84
CA VAL A 143 -1.15 -3.92 21.84
C VAL A 143 -2.21 -3.36 22.79
N ALA A 144 -2.07 -3.64 24.08
CA ALA A 144 -2.95 -3.12 25.12
C ALA A 144 -2.10 -2.48 26.22
N ALA A 145 -2.52 -1.32 26.69
CA ALA A 145 -1.88 -0.62 27.80
C ALA A 145 -2.88 0.31 28.51
N ASP A 146 -2.64 0.59 29.78
CA ASP A 146 -3.41 1.56 30.56
C ASP A 146 -2.94 2.99 30.25
N MET A 147 -3.21 3.45 29.02
CA MET A 147 -2.88 4.79 28.56
C MET A 147 -3.92 5.28 27.54
N PRO A 148 -4.02 6.60 27.30
CA PRO A 148 -4.93 7.13 26.30
C PRO A 148 -4.68 6.53 24.92
N GLU A 149 -5.75 6.17 24.21
CA GLU A 149 -5.70 5.49 22.90
C GLU A 149 -4.78 6.19 21.89
N ALA A 150 -4.75 7.52 21.90
CA ALA A 150 -3.87 8.30 21.02
C ALA A 150 -2.38 8.13 21.35
N LYS A 151 -2.02 8.12 22.64
CA LYS A 151 -0.63 7.86 23.06
C LYS A 151 -0.23 6.42 22.78
N LEU A 152 -1.18 5.47 22.91
CA LEU A 152 -0.94 4.07 22.58
C LEU A 152 -0.70 3.87 21.09
N TYR A 153 -1.50 4.54 20.24
CA TYR A 153 -1.30 4.55 18.79
C TYR A 153 0.08 5.11 18.45
N ASP A 154 0.44 6.28 18.99
CA ASP A 154 1.74 6.91 18.75
C ASP A 154 2.90 6.01 19.21
N PHE A 155 2.77 5.34 20.36
CA PHE A 155 3.75 4.38 20.85
C PHE A 155 3.88 3.16 19.93
N ALA A 156 2.76 2.60 19.46
CA ALA A 156 2.77 1.48 18.53
C ALA A 156 3.40 1.87 17.18
N ASP A 157 3.05 3.05 16.66
CA ASP A 157 3.47 3.52 15.33
C ASP A 157 4.93 4.01 15.30
N GLN A 158 5.39 4.68 16.36
CA GLN A 158 6.72 5.31 16.39
C GLN A 158 7.78 4.48 17.12
N VAL A 159 7.39 3.55 18.01
CA VAL A 159 8.34 2.76 18.80
C VAL A 159 8.28 1.28 18.43
N ILE A 160 7.09 0.68 18.41
CA ILE A 160 6.95 -0.77 18.16
C ILE A 160 7.18 -1.10 16.69
N ARG A 161 6.46 -0.42 15.77
CA ARG A 161 6.55 -0.67 14.33
C ARG A 161 8.00 -0.61 13.82
N PRO A 162 8.80 0.46 14.07
CA PRO A 162 10.16 0.54 13.54
C PRO A 162 11.10 -0.54 14.10
N LYS A 163 10.88 -0.98 15.36
CA LYS A 163 11.67 -2.07 15.96
C LYS A 163 11.41 -3.42 15.27
N ILE A 164 10.17 -3.68 14.85
CA ILE A 164 9.82 -4.91 14.14
C ILE A 164 10.31 -4.83 12.69
N GLU A 165 10.17 -3.67 12.03
CA GLU A 165 10.66 -3.44 10.66
C GLU A 165 12.19 -3.64 10.53
N GLN A 166 12.96 -3.43 11.59
CA GLN A 166 14.42 -3.67 11.59
C GLN A 166 14.80 -5.15 11.59
N ILE A 167 13.87 -6.07 11.87
CA ILE A 167 14.15 -7.50 11.88
C ILE A 167 14.38 -7.98 10.44
N LYS A 168 15.44 -8.75 10.23
CA LYS A 168 15.81 -9.28 8.91
C LYS A 168 14.64 -10.09 8.32
N ASN A 169 14.33 -9.82 7.05
CA ASN A 169 13.24 -10.43 6.27
C ASN A 169 11.82 -9.95 6.63
N VAL A 170 11.66 -8.88 7.41
CA VAL A 170 10.36 -8.22 7.56
C VAL A 170 10.14 -7.27 6.38
N GLY A 171 9.13 -7.55 5.56
CA GLY A 171 8.79 -6.72 4.39
C GLY A 171 7.87 -5.56 4.72
N LEU A 172 6.95 -5.73 5.68
CA LEU A 172 5.92 -4.74 6.00
C LEU A 172 5.39 -4.94 7.43
N VAL A 173 5.18 -3.85 8.15
CA VAL A 173 4.45 -3.82 9.42
C VAL A 173 3.33 -2.78 9.31
N GLU A 174 2.08 -3.21 9.46
CA GLU A 174 0.91 -2.32 9.43
C GLU A 174 0.29 -2.21 10.82
N VAL A 175 0.13 -0.98 11.33
CA VAL A 175 -0.66 -0.70 12.53
C VAL A 175 -2.12 -0.50 12.12
N LEU A 176 -2.98 -1.41 12.56
CA LEU A 176 -4.41 -1.39 12.26
C LEU A 176 -5.20 -0.83 13.46
N GLY A 177 -6.15 0.07 13.17
CA GLY A 177 -7.03 0.66 14.17
C GLY A 177 -6.38 1.77 15.01
N GLY A 178 -6.88 1.94 16.23
CA GLY A 178 -6.48 3.02 17.16
C GLY A 178 -6.98 4.41 16.75
N ARG A 179 -6.84 5.38 17.65
CA ARG A 179 -7.21 6.78 17.39
C ARG A 179 -5.95 7.59 17.17
N LYS A 180 -5.79 8.13 15.97
CA LYS A 180 -4.73 9.11 15.70
C LYS A 180 -5.03 10.40 16.43
N ARG A 181 -3.99 11.05 16.94
CA ARG A 181 -4.14 12.40 17.50
C ARG A 181 -4.44 13.37 16.36
N GLU A 182 -5.63 13.99 16.41
CA GLU A 182 -6.03 15.07 15.53
C GLU A 182 -6.29 16.35 16.31
N VAL A 183 -6.02 17.50 15.70
CA VAL A 183 -6.42 18.82 16.22
C VAL A 183 -7.65 19.25 15.46
N ARG A 184 -8.81 19.26 16.14
CA ARG A 184 -10.07 19.71 15.56
C ARG A 184 -10.29 21.18 15.89
N VAL A 185 -10.48 22.00 14.85
CA VAL A 185 -10.81 23.42 15.00
C VAL A 185 -12.31 23.58 14.75
N GLU A 186 -13.07 23.80 15.82
CA GLU A 186 -14.52 24.02 15.74
C GLU A 186 -14.81 25.52 15.62
N LEU A 187 -15.50 25.90 14.55
CA LEU A 187 -15.80 27.30 14.24
C LEU A 187 -17.18 27.68 14.79
N ASP A 188 -17.23 28.73 15.61
CA ASP A 188 -18.48 29.31 16.10
C ASP A 188 -19.06 30.29 15.09
N ARG A 189 -20.22 29.94 14.50
CA ARG A 189 -20.92 30.74 13.50
C ARG A 189 -21.28 32.15 14.00
N LYS A 190 -21.64 32.32 15.29
CA LYS A 190 -22.02 33.64 15.83
C LYS A 190 -20.83 34.57 15.86
N LYS A 191 -19.65 34.06 16.25
CA LYS A 191 -18.40 34.83 16.26
C LYS A 191 -17.93 35.15 14.84
N LEU A 192 -17.98 34.18 13.92
CA LEU A 192 -17.64 34.43 12.51
C LEU A 192 -18.46 35.59 11.92
N ASN A 193 -19.77 35.61 12.18
CA ASN A 193 -20.64 36.68 11.72
C ASN A 193 -20.33 38.03 12.40
N ALA A 194 -20.08 38.03 13.72
CA ALA A 194 -19.77 39.25 14.46
C ALA A 194 -18.45 39.91 14.02
N PHE A 195 -17.48 39.11 13.55
CA PHE A 195 -16.20 39.59 13.04
C PHE A 195 -16.18 39.73 11.51
N GLU A 196 -17.27 39.42 10.81
CA GLU A 196 -17.38 39.42 9.34
C GLU A 196 -16.31 38.55 8.65
N ILE A 197 -15.91 37.44 9.30
CA ILE A 197 -14.89 36.52 8.78
C ILE A 197 -15.57 35.24 8.25
N SER A 198 -15.21 34.85 7.03
CA SER A 198 -15.67 33.59 6.44
C SER A 198 -14.88 32.37 6.97
N ALA A 199 -15.53 31.19 6.99
CA ALA A 199 -14.85 29.95 7.36
C ALA A 199 -13.63 29.65 6.47
N THR A 200 -13.72 30.01 5.18
CA THR A 200 -12.62 29.86 4.21
C THR A 200 -11.42 30.72 4.59
N GLN A 201 -11.63 31.97 5.03
CA GLN A 201 -10.55 32.84 5.49
C GLN A 201 -9.86 32.28 6.73
N VAL A 202 -10.60 31.69 7.67
CA VAL A 202 -10.01 31.04 8.86
C VAL A 202 -9.13 29.86 8.43
N SER A 203 -9.65 28.98 7.56
CA SER A 203 -8.89 27.84 7.03
C SER A 203 -7.61 28.29 6.32
N GLN A 204 -7.69 29.27 5.42
CA GLN A 204 -6.53 29.83 4.72
C GLN A 204 -5.51 30.44 5.69
N ARG A 205 -5.96 31.12 6.74
CA ARG A 205 -5.07 31.75 7.73
C ARG A 205 -4.32 30.72 8.56
N ILE A 206 -4.98 29.64 8.95
CA ILE A 206 -4.35 28.52 9.66
C ILE A 206 -3.27 27.87 8.78
N LEU A 207 -3.58 27.61 7.51
CA LEU A 207 -2.64 27.04 6.53
C LEU A 207 -1.41 27.94 6.28
N ALA A 208 -1.59 29.27 6.33
CA ALA A 208 -0.50 30.23 6.10
C ALA A 208 0.40 30.42 7.33
N THR A 209 -0.13 30.27 8.54
CA THR A 209 0.60 30.57 9.78
C THR A 209 1.55 29.43 10.18
N GLY A 210 1.18 28.18 9.84
CA GLY A 210 1.95 26.98 10.20
C GLY A 210 3.22 26.70 9.38
N GLN A 211 3.66 27.61 8.52
CA GLN A 211 4.78 27.36 7.59
C GLN A 211 6.10 27.93 8.10
N ASN A 212 7.13 27.10 8.13
CA ASN A 212 8.51 27.54 8.34
C ASN A 212 9.09 28.05 7.01
N ILE A 213 9.18 29.37 6.85
CA ILE A 213 9.73 29.98 5.63
C ILE A 213 11.24 30.22 5.82
N PRO A 214 12.11 29.67 4.95
CA PRO A 214 13.53 29.99 4.96
C PRO A 214 13.73 31.47 4.60
N ALA A 215 14.42 32.21 5.47
CA ALA A 215 14.64 33.65 5.33
C ALA A 215 15.94 33.98 4.58
N GLY A 216 16.68 32.97 4.12
CA GLY A 216 17.92 33.11 3.35
C GLY A 216 19.16 32.78 4.17
N LYS A 217 20.32 33.04 3.58
CA LYS A 217 21.64 32.81 4.21
C LYS A 217 22.44 34.11 4.22
N VAL A 218 23.15 34.36 5.31
CA VAL A 218 24.12 35.45 5.42
C VAL A 218 25.49 34.80 5.64
N ALA A 219 26.44 35.11 4.75
CA ALA A 219 27.82 34.70 4.93
C ALA A 219 28.53 35.72 5.82
N GLU A 220 28.95 35.29 7.00
CA GLU A 220 29.73 36.13 7.93
C GLU A 220 31.09 35.46 8.17
N ASN A 221 32.16 36.15 7.80
CA ASN A 221 33.54 35.64 7.77
C ASN A 221 33.72 34.32 6.97
N LYS A 222 33.72 33.16 7.65
CA LYS A 222 33.88 31.80 7.10
C LYS A 222 32.70 30.89 7.43
N ILE A 223 31.59 31.45 7.92
CA ILE A 223 30.42 30.69 8.39
C ILE A 223 29.19 31.18 7.62
N ASP A 224 28.50 30.26 6.96
CA ASP A 224 27.20 30.52 6.35
C ASP A 224 26.11 30.33 7.42
N LEU A 225 25.51 31.43 7.86
CA LEU A 225 24.39 31.42 8.79
C LEU A 225 23.06 31.39 8.01
N VAL A 226 22.28 30.34 8.21
CA VAL A 226 20.98 30.17 7.57
C VAL A 226 19.88 30.62 8.52
N PHE A 227 19.09 31.59 8.10
CA PHE A 227 17.95 32.09 8.85
C PHE A 227 16.67 31.40 8.38
N ARG A 228 15.81 31.02 9.32
CA ARG A 228 14.47 30.51 9.04
C ARG A 228 13.47 31.06 10.05
N THR A 229 12.27 31.31 9.58
CA THR A 229 11.13 31.62 10.45
C THR A 229 10.57 30.33 11.05
N LEU A 230 10.15 30.41 12.31
CA LEU A 230 9.50 29.31 13.02
C LEU A 230 8.00 29.62 13.13
N GLY A 231 7.21 29.10 12.19
CA GLY A 231 5.75 29.22 12.14
C GLY A 231 5.00 27.99 12.67
N GLU A 232 5.70 26.89 12.93
CA GLU A 232 5.07 25.66 13.44
C GLU A 232 4.36 25.85 14.78
N PHE A 233 3.13 25.35 14.88
CA PHE A 233 2.34 25.34 16.11
C PHE A 233 2.95 24.38 17.14
N LYS A 234 3.49 24.93 18.23
CA LYS A 234 4.05 24.14 19.34
C LYS A 234 3.02 23.82 20.43
N SER A 235 2.01 24.66 20.57
CA SER A 235 0.97 24.56 21.60
C SER A 235 -0.38 25.02 21.07
N LEU A 236 -1.45 24.54 21.69
CA LEU A 236 -2.85 24.95 21.42
C LEU A 236 -3.29 26.14 22.29
N SER A 237 -2.40 26.63 23.14
CA SER A 237 -2.59 27.77 24.04
C SER A 237 -2.18 29.07 23.39
#